data_AF-A0A0D2CWT2-F1
#
_entry.id   AF-A0A0D2CWT2-F1
#
_cell.length_a   1.000
_cell.length_b   1.000
_cell.length_c   1.000
_cell.angle_alpha   90.00
_cell.angle_beta   90.00
_cell.angle_gamma   90.00
#
_symmetry.space_group_name_H-M   'P 1'
#
loop_
_entity.id
_entity.type
_entity.pdbx_description
1 polymer ?
#
loop_
_entity_poly.entity_id
_entity_poly.type
_entity_poly.pdbx_seq_one_letter_code
_entity_poly.pdbx_strand_id
1 'polypeptide(L)'
;MDQPILLSKNSTDAQLLEASSGGKSIEWSTAQPNVRTWPPETTVMVAVDIKQGEKGAVNIYETPRDKYVGGIGEKDKARIVMVRWNSNWWYYYIGSVRIAYIKGET
;
A
#
# COMPACT_ATOMS: atom_id res chain seq x y z
N MET A 1 -9.36 4.58 -8.01
CA MET A 1 -8.95 3.45 -7.15
C MET A 1 -10.19 2.63 -6.83
N ASP A 2 -10.10 1.29 -6.87
CA ASP A 2 -11.15 0.42 -6.34
C ASP A 2 -11.31 0.61 -4.82
N GLN A 3 -12.40 0.07 -4.24
CA GLN A 3 -12.54 0.05 -2.79
C GLN A 3 -11.40 -0.77 -2.15
N PRO A 4 -10.67 -0.22 -1.16
CA PRO A 4 -9.60 -0.94 -0.50
C PRO A 4 -10.15 -2.03 0.42
N ILE A 5 -9.34 -3.05 0.67
CA ILE A 5 -9.60 -4.04 1.71
C ILE A 5 -9.07 -3.50 3.04
N LEU A 6 -9.88 -3.56 4.09
CA LEU A 6 -9.53 -3.06 5.41
C LEU A 6 -9.34 -4.23 6.37
N LEU A 7 -8.13 -4.38 6.91
CA LEU A 7 -7.79 -5.39 7.89
C LEU A 7 -7.49 -4.78 9.26
N SER A 8 -7.49 -5.63 10.29
CA SER A 8 -7.07 -5.25 11.64
C SER A 8 -5.60 -4.82 11.66
N LYS A 9 -5.24 -3.89 12.56
CA LYS A 9 -3.83 -3.50 12.79
C LYS A 9 -2.94 -4.65 13.23
N ASN A 10 -3.53 -5.66 13.85
CA ASN A 10 -2.82 -6.84 14.34
C ASN A 10 -2.79 -7.96 13.30
N SER A 11 -3.21 -7.69 12.06
CA SER A 11 -3.21 -8.71 11.02
C SER A 11 -1.79 -9.13 10.65
N THR A 12 -1.58 -10.44 10.52
CA THR A 12 -0.29 -11.02 10.18
C THR A 12 -0.05 -11.01 8.67
N ASP A 13 1.21 -11.24 8.27
CA ASP A 13 1.60 -11.42 6.87
C ASP A 13 0.79 -12.53 6.17
N ALA A 14 0.46 -13.61 6.87
CA ALA A 14 -0.39 -14.68 6.35
C ALA A 14 -1.82 -14.20 6.08
N GLN A 15 -2.39 -13.39 6.97
CA GLN A 15 -3.73 -12.83 6.80
C GLN A 15 -3.79 -11.78 5.67
N LEU A 16 -2.71 -11.01 5.48
CA LEU A 16 -2.56 -10.10 4.34
C LEU A 16 -2.51 -10.89 3.03
N LEU A 17 -1.75 -11.98 2.98
CA LEU A 17 -1.68 -12.85 1.80
C LEU A 17 -3.03 -13.49 1.49
N GLU A 18 -3.71 -14.05 2.49
CA GLU A 18 -5.04 -14.65 2.34
C GLU A 18 -6.06 -13.64 1.78
N ALA A 19 -6.10 -12.43 2.35
CA ALA A 19 -7.01 -11.37 1.91
C ALA A 19 -6.75 -10.90 0.47
N SER A 20 -5.53 -11.03 -0.04
CA SER A 20 -5.17 -10.58 -1.38
C SER A 20 -5.79 -11.42 -2.52
N SER A 21 -6.27 -12.64 -2.22
CA SER A 21 -6.89 -13.55 -3.20
C SER A 21 -6.03 -13.79 -4.45
N GLY A 22 -4.72 -14.01 -4.28
CA GLY A 22 -3.79 -14.26 -5.40
C GLY A 22 -2.33 -13.92 -5.12
N GLY A 23 -2.02 -13.27 -3.99
CA GLY A 23 -0.66 -13.02 -3.55
C GLY A 23 0.07 -14.31 -3.16
N LYS A 24 1.35 -14.40 -3.52
CA LYS A 24 2.24 -15.52 -3.23
C LYS A 24 3.26 -15.21 -2.15
N SER A 25 3.72 -13.97 -2.10
CA SER A 25 4.70 -13.49 -1.15
C SER A 25 4.47 -12.03 -0.79
N ILE A 26 5.02 -11.64 0.35
CA ILE A 26 4.97 -10.27 0.87
C ILE A 26 6.40 -9.78 1.07
N GLU A 27 6.63 -8.53 0.65
CA GLU A 27 7.90 -7.84 0.87
C GLU A 27 7.62 -6.49 1.54
N TRP A 28 8.27 -6.24 2.67
CA TRP A 28 8.18 -4.96 3.35
C TRP A 28 9.11 -3.93 2.67
N SER A 29 8.53 -2.81 2.27
CA SER A 29 9.21 -1.75 1.53
C SER A 29 10.26 -1.02 2.38
N THR A 30 11.38 -0.69 1.74
CA THR A 30 12.42 0.21 2.26
C THR A 30 12.30 1.63 1.70
N ALA A 31 11.20 1.94 1.01
CA ALA A 31 10.97 3.25 0.41
C ALA A 31 11.07 4.38 1.44
N GLN A 32 11.63 5.51 1.03
CA GLN A 32 11.80 6.69 1.89
C GLN A 32 10.60 7.64 1.75
N PRO A 33 10.26 8.39 2.81
CA PRO A 33 9.18 9.37 2.75
C PRO A 33 9.52 10.49 1.74
N ASN A 34 8.51 11.08 1.13
CA ASN A 34 8.61 12.12 0.10
C ASN A 34 9.37 11.73 -1.18
N VAL A 35 9.62 10.43 -1.40
CA VAL A 35 10.25 9.93 -2.63
C VAL A 35 9.21 9.23 -3.48
N ARG A 36 9.15 9.60 -4.76
CA ARG A 36 8.34 8.93 -5.77
C ARG A 36 8.81 7.47 -5.90
N THR A 37 7.90 6.55 -5.64
CA THR A 37 8.19 5.12 -5.55
C THR A 37 7.24 4.35 -6.45
N TRP A 38 7.82 3.43 -7.23
CA TRP A 38 7.10 2.39 -7.95
C TRP A 38 7.33 1.07 -7.21
N PRO A 39 6.27 0.36 -6.81
CA PRO A 39 6.41 -1.02 -6.37
C PRO A 39 7.06 -1.88 -7.47
N PRO A 40 7.68 -3.02 -7.10
CA PRO A 40 8.14 -4.01 -8.07
C PRO A 40 7.03 -4.41 -9.06
N GLU A 41 7.38 -4.72 -10.30
CA GLU A 41 6.40 -5.01 -11.38
C GLU A 41 5.44 -6.16 -11.05
N THR A 42 5.88 -7.11 -10.23
CA THR A 42 5.06 -8.25 -9.79
C THR A 42 4.06 -7.92 -8.68
N THR A 43 3.99 -6.65 -8.23
CA THR A 43 3.09 -6.22 -7.17
C THR A 43 1.64 -6.18 -7.66
N VAL A 44 0.80 -7.01 -7.05
CA VAL A 44 -0.65 -7.03 -7.33
C VAL A 44 -1.44 -6.23 -6.30
N MET A 45 -0.87 -5.99 -5.12
CA MET A 45 -1.51 -5.25 -4.04
C MET A 45 -0.48 -4.59 -3.13
N VAL A 46 -0.80 -3.40 -2.64
CA VAL A 46 0.02 -2.66 -1.68
C VAL A 46 -0.73 -2.56 -0.36
N ALA A 47 -0.13 -3.04 0.72
CA ALA A 47 -0.66 -2.91 2.07
C ALA A 47 0.02 -1.73 2.79
N VAL A 48 -0.78 -0.91 3.47
CA VAL A 48 -0.34 0.32 4.12
C VAL A 48 -0.80 0.33 5.57
N ASP A 49 0.16 0.57 6.45
CA ASP A 49 -0.03 0.66 7.90
C ASP A 49 0.56 1.98 8.42
N ILE A 50 -0.30 2.95 8.74
CA ILE A 50 0.11 4.17 9.48
C ILE A 50 0.30 3.78 10.96
N LYS A 51 1.51 3.99 11.49
CA LYS A 51 1.86 3.58 12.86
C LYS A 51 0.90 4.20 13.89
N GLN A 52 0.51 3.42 14.89
CA GLN A 52 -0.38 3.89 15.96
C GLN A 52 0.27 5.07 16.72
N GLY A 53 -0.54 6.08 17.07
CA GLY A 53 -0.05 7.31 17.71
C GLY A 53 0.59 8.32 16.76
N GLU A 54 1.09 7.89 15.60
CA GLU A 54 1.84 8.73 14.65
C GLU A 54 0.99 9.31 13.53
N LYS A 55 1.45 10.37 12.86
CA LYS A 55 0.80 10.91 11.66
C LYS A 55 1.37 10.25 10.40
N GLY A 56 0.54 10.11 9.38
CA GLY A 56 1.01 9.63 8.09
C GLY A 56 -0.03 9.67 6.98
N ALA A 57 0.46 9.71 5.75
CA ALA A 57 -0.38 9.58 4.57
C ALA A 57 0.39 8.96 3.40
N VAL A 58 -0.32 8.25 2.54
CA VAL A 58 0.17 7.75 1.25
C VAL A 58 -0.69 8.39 0.15
N ASN A 59 -0.04 8.95 -0.86
CA ASN A 59 -0.72 9.52 -2.02
C ASN A 59 -0.34 8.71 -3.26
N ILE A 60 -1.34 8.33 -4.05
CA ILE A 60 -1.21 7.43 -5.20
C ILE A 60 -1.61 8.19 -6.46
N TYR A 61 -0.79 8.06 -7.49
CA TYR A 61 -0.93 8.77 -8.75
C TYR A 61 -0.72 7.83 -9.93
N GLU A 62 -1.33 8.17 -11.06
CA GLU A 62 -1.23 7.43 -12.32
C GLU A 62 -0.31 8.15 -13.31
N THR A 63 0.60 7.40 -13.93
CA THR A 63 1.45 7.87 -15.04
C THR A 63 0.69 7.83 -16.37
N PRO A 64 1.08 8.63 -17.38
CA PRO A 64 2.17 9.63 -17.36
C PRO A 64 1.74 11.02 -16.86
N ARG A 65 0.45 11.23 -16.55
CA ARG A 65 -0.11 12.57 -16.30
C ARG A 65 -0.07 13.02 -14.83
N ASP A 66 0.53 12.21 -13.96
CA ASP A 66 0.53 12.38 -12.50
C ASP A 66 -0.86 12.68 -11.95
N LYS A 67 -1.86 11.96 -12.48
CA LYS A 67 -3.25 12.11 -12.08
C LYS A 67 -3.42 11.49 -10.69
N TYR A 68 -3.95 12.24 -9.74
CA TYR A 68 -4.27 11.70 -8.41
C TYR A 68 -5.36 10.61 -8.51
N VAL A 69 -5.07 9.43 -7.96
CA VAL A 69 -5.95 8.25 -8.01
C VAL A 69 -6.62 7.98 -6.67
N GLY A 70 -5.96 8.36 -5.58
CA GLY A 70 -6.43 8.16 -4.22
C GLY A 70 -5.32 8.29 -3.20
N GLY A 71 -5.68 8.12 -1.95
CA GLY A 71 -4.74 8.20 -0.84
C GLY A 71 -5.29 7.57 0.42
N ILE A 72 -4.36 7.31 1.33
CA ILE A 72 -4.58 6.65 2.62
C ILE A 72 -4.08 7.63 3.66
N GLY A 73 -4.86 7.89 4.70
CA GLY A 73 -4.53 8.93 5.67
C GLY A 73 -5.11 8.67 7.06
N GLU A 74 -5.23 9.72 7.86
CA GLU A 74 -5.61 9.62 9.28
C GLU A 74 -6.94 8.88 9.53
N LYS A 75 -7.90 8.98 8.61
CA LYS A 75 -9.18 8.25 8.69
C LYS A 75 -9.00 6.73 8.70
N ASP A 76 -7.90 6.23 8.14
CA ASP A 76 -7.60 4.82 7.97
C ASP A 76 -6.62 4.29 9.04
N LYS A 77 -6.17 5.15 9.96
CA LYS A 77 -5.13 4.86 10.96
C LYS A 77 -5.50 3.74 11.95
N ALA A 78 -6.75 3.28 12.01
CA ALA A 78 -7.18 2.15 12.84
C ALA A 78 -7.16 0.79 12.10
N ARG A 79 -6.68 0.75 10.86
CA ARG A 79 -6.66 -0.43 9.98
C ARG A 79 -5.35 -0.56 9.22
N ILE A 80 -5.10 -1.74 8.67
CA ILE A 80 -4.19 -1.93 7.54
C ILE A 80 -5.04 -1.80 6.28
N VAL A 81 -4.63 -0.93 5.36
CA VAL A 81 -5.35 -0.67 4.11
C VAL A 81 -4.63 -1.39 2.98
N MET A 82 -5.32 -2.28 2.28
CA MET A 82 -4.78 -2.96 1.12
C MET A 82 -5.43 -2.43 -0.15
N VAL A 83 -4.60 -1.98 -1.08
CA VAL A 83 -5.00 -1.39 -2.35
C VAL A 83 -4.54 -2.29 -3.48
N ARG A 84 -5.49 -2.76 -4.32
CA ARG A 84 -5.14 -3.44 -5.57
C ARG A 84 -4.29 -2.51 -6.42
N TRP A 85 -3.13 -3.01 -6.85
CA TRP A 85 -2.13 -2.18 -7.49
C TRP A 85 -2.26 -2.24 -9.01
N ASN A 86 -2.15 -1.08 -9.66
CA ASN A 86 -2.02 -0.97 -11.10
C ASN A 86 -0.56 -0.59 -11.42
N SER A 87 0.06 -1.26 -12.39
CA SER A 87 1.46 -1.06 -12.75
C SER A 87 1.78 0.36 -13.24
N ASN A 88 0.79 1.10 -13.73
CA ASN A 88 0.94 2.51 -14.13
C ASN A 88 0.82 3.48 -12.94
N TRP A 89 0.66 2.98 -11.71
CA TRP A 89 0.62 3.83 -10.53
C TRP A 89 1.99 3.95 -9.87
N TRP A 90 2.18 5.09 -9.23
CA TRP A 90 3.28 5.37 -8.31
C TRP A 90 2.72 5.99 -7.04
N TYR A 91 3.50 5.95 -5.97
CA TYR A 91 3.12 6.62 -4.72
C TYR A 91 4.28 7.39 -4.12
N TYR A 92 3.95 8.30 -3.22
CA TYR A 92 4.86 8.74 -2.17
C TYR A 92 4.10 8.75 -0.85
N TYR A 93 4.83 8.75 0.25
CA TYR A 93 4.23 8.82 1.58
C TYR A 93 4.91 9.87 2.44
N ILE A 94 4.21 10.31 3.48
CA ILE A 94 4.70 11.22 4.51
C ILE A 94 4.46 10.63 5.90
N GLY A 95 5.31 10.99 6.86
CA GLY A 95 5.19 10.54 8.23
C GLY A 95 5.55 9.07 8.45
N SER A 96 4.96 8.47 9.48
CA SER A 96 5.33 7.13 9.97
C SER A 96 4.42 6.06 9.37
N VAL A 97 4.79 5.57 8.19
CA VAL A 97 4.03 4.57 7.44
C VAL A 97 4.90 3.33 7.20
N ARG A 98 4.32 2.14 7.38
CA ARG A 98 4.87 0.88 6.88
C ARG A 98 4.11 0.48 5.64
N ILE A 99 4.83 0.04 4.62
CA ILE A 99 4.27 -0.36 3.33
C ILE A 99 4.78 -1.75 3.00
N ALA A 100 3.88 -2.63 2.58
CA ALA A 100 4.21 -3.95 2.07
C ALA A 100 3.70 -4.13 0.65
N TYR A 101 4.48 -4.82 -0.16
CA TYR A 101 4.16 -5.21 -1.52
C TYR A 101 3.77 -6.70 -1.50
N ILE A 102 2.56 -6.98 -1.94
CA ILE A 102 2.08 -8.34 -2.13
C ILE A 102 2.28 -8.69 -3.60
N LYS A 103 3.07 -9.72 -3.86
CA LYS A 103 3.49 -10.11 -5.21
C LYS A 103 2.66 -11.27 -5.74
N GLY A 104 2.26 -11.18 -7.01
CA GLY A 104 1.59 -12.25 -7.75
C GLY A 104 2.56 -13.19 -8.46
N GLU A 105 2.03 -14.04 -9.34
CA GLU A 105 2.84 -14.83 -10.29
C GLU A 105 3.40 -13.91 -11.39
N THR A 106 4.65 -14.16 -11.79
CA THR A 106 5.28 -13.61 -13.01
C THR A 106 4.75 -14.29 -14.26
#